data_AF-A0A2D5UZ61-F1
#
_entry.id   AF-A0A2D5UZ61-F1
#
_cell.length_a   1.000
_cell.length_b   1.000
_cell.length_c   1.000
_cell.angle_alpha   90.00
_cell.angle_beta   90.00
_cell.angle_gamma   90.00
#
_symmetry.space_group_name_H-M   'P 1'
#
loop_
_entity.id
_entity.type
_entity.pdbx_description
1 polymer ?
#
loop_
_entity_poly.entity_id
_entity_poly.type
_entity_poly.pdbx_seq_one_letter_code
_entity_poly.pdbx_strand_id
1 'polypeptide(L)'
;MFCVKCGKDIEQGVFCSHCNPIQLDIKELILSKCECQRYLINGSWKTLPQEEALKALLKKNKQRLHYEETLEHQRKLAAKISYQGEPFIIPIQKKGITCPNCSKKGQYYEAIIQLRDSNEEVIDFIQEKVNKKPGVHINKIEQVTNGYDLYLTSSQFANTLGKLLQEHFGGTVKRSRRLYTKNHLTSKTIYRTTLLFRPHPYKIGDHIEIKGKTVEVTQLGKKPQGKELKTGKKVFIPTT
;
A
#
# COMPACT_ATOMS: atom_id res chain seq x y z
N MET A 1 -52.45 8.22 -21.37
CA MET A 1 -51.96 9.41 -22.12
C MET A 1 -51.17 8.92 -23.30
N PHE A 2 -51.14 9.63 -24.43
CA PHE A 2 -50.55 9.12 -25.66
C PHE A 2 -49.38 9.98 -26.14
N CYS A 3 -48.42 9.34 -26.79
CA CYS A 3 -47.30 10.01 -27.45
C CYS A 3 -47.81 10.86 -28.61
N VAL A 4 -47.58 12.17 -28.58
CA VAL A 4 -48.07 13.10 -29.61
C VAL A 4 -47.48 12.85 -31.00
N LYS A 5 -46.39 12.08 -31.09
CA LYS A 5 -45.68 11.80 -32.36
C LYS A 5 -46.10 10.48 -33.02
N CYS A 6 -46.47 9.45 -32.25
CA CYS A 6 -46.80 8.13 -32.82
C CYS A 6 -48.09 7.49 -32.28
N GLY A 7 -48.81 8.16 -31.37
CA GLY A 7 -50.09 7.69 -30.84
C GLY A 7 -50.02 6.55 -29.83
N LYS A 8 -48.84 5.99 -29.52
CA LYS A 8 -48.71 4.94 -28.48
C LYS A 8 -49.08 5.45 -27.10
N ASP A 9 -49.77 4.62 -26.32
CA ASP A 9 -49.98 4.86 -24.89
C ASP A 9 -48.64 4.93 -24.15
N ILE A 10 -48.51 5.93 -23.29
CA ILE A 10 -47.36 6.16 -22.42
C ILE A 10 -47.84 6.36 -20.99
N GLU A 11 -47.04 5.92 -20.03
CA GLU A 11 -47.35 6.05 -18.61
C GLU A 11 -47.17 7.51 -18.14
N GLN A 12 -46.15 8.22 -18.64
CA GLN A 12 -45.78 9.59 -18.26
C GLN A 12 -45.07 10.33 -19.43
N GLY A 13 -45.15 11.66 -19.49
CA GLY A 13 -44.45 12.51 -20.48
C GLY A 13 -45.24 12.89 -21.75
N VAL A 14 -44.58 13.51 -22.75
CA VAL A 14 -45.25 13.94 -24.02
C VAL A 14 -44.91 13.01 -25.20
N PHE A 15 -43.78 12.30 -25.10
CA PHE A 15 -43.28 11.40 -26.15
C PHE A 15 -42.95 10.03 -25.55
N CYS A 16 -43.14 8.96 -26.33
CA CYS A 16 -42.65 7.63 -25.94
C CYS A 16 -41.12 7.52 -26.13
N SER A 17 -40.49 6.58 -25.43
CA SER A 17 -39.05 6.28 -25.51
C SER A 17 -38.57 5.94 -26.92
N HIS A 18 -39.45 5.49 -27.81
CA HIS A 18 -39.11 5.28 -29.23
C HIS A 18 -39.08 6.60 -30.03
N CYS A 19 -39.99 7.53 -29.74
CA CYS A 19 -40.12 8.81 -30.45
C CYS A 19 -39.13 9.88 -29.99
N ASN A 20 -38.71 9.79 -28.72
CA ASN A 20 -37.68 10.60 -28.10
C ASN A 20 -36.80 9.69 -27.22
N PRO A 21 -35.82 8.98 -27.82
CA PRO A 21 -34.95 8.08 -27.08
C PRO A 21 -34.11 8.83 -26.05
N ILE A 22 -33.97 8.24 -24.87
CA ILE A 22 -33.11 8.76 -23.81
C ILE A 22 -31.66 8.70 -24.31
N GLN A 23 -31.06 9.88 -24.51
CA GLN A 23 -29.68 10.01 -24.95
C GLN A 23 -28.75 10.19 -23.74
N LEU A 24 -27.80 9.28 -23.60
CA LEU A 24 -26.66 9.44 -22.71
C LEU A 24 -25.53 10.16 -23.45
N ASP A 25 -25.19 11.36 -23.00
CA ASP A 25 -24.03 12.11 -23.46
C ASP A 25 -22.91 11.99 -22.42
N ILE A 26 -22.22 10.86 -22.48
CA ILE A 26 -21.13 10.52 -21.56
C ILE A 26 -19.82 10.56 -22.32
N LYS A 27 -18.92 11.45 -21.89
CA LYS A 27 -17.53 11.43 -22.35
C LYS A 27 -16.87 10.13 -21.91
N GLU A 28 -15.96 9.63 -22.74
CA GLU A 28 -15.17 8.44 -22.45
C GLU A 28 -14.63 8.43 -21.01
N LEU A 29 -14.99 7.39 -20.26
CA LEU A 29 -14.62 7.25 -18.85
C LEU A 29 -13.29 6.54 -18.74
N ILE A 30 -12.26 7.29 -18.35
CA ILE A 30 -10.90 6.77 -18.16
C ILE A 30 -10.59 6.67 -16.68
N LEU A 31 -10.53 5.44 -16.16
CA LEU A 31 -10.05 5.16 -14.82
C LEU A 31 -8.53 5.12 -14.81
N SER A 32 -7.94 6.20 -14.32
CA SER A 32 -6.49 6.39 -14.25
C SER A 32 -5.91 5.84 -12.94
N LYS A 33 -4.97 4.89 -13.04
CA LYS A 33 -4.40 4.14 -11.91
C LYS A 33 -2.88 4.11 -11.98
N CYS A 34 -2.22 4.25 -10.84
CA CYS A 34 -0.77 4.05 -10.69
C CYS A 34 -0.44 2.65 -10.18
N GLU A 35 0.79 2.20 -10.44
CA GLU A 35 1.37 0.96 -9.89
C GLU A 35 1.20 0.85 -8.36
N CYS A 36 1.25 1.96 -7.63
CA CYS A 36 1.01 2.01 -6.19
C CYS A 36 -0.46 1.82 -5.76
N GLN A 37 -1.33 1.41 -6.69
CA GLN A 37 -2.76 1.18 -6.48
C GLN A 37 -3.56 2.43 -6.10
N ARG A 38 -3.01 3.63 -6.35
CA ARG A 38 -3.73 4.90 -6.21
C ARG A 38 -4.42 5.29 -7.51
N TYR A 39 -5.59 5.93 -7.37
CA TYR A 39 -6.35 6.47 -8.49
C TYR A 39 -6.23 7.98 -8.55
N LEU A 40 -6.19 8.53 -9.77
CA LEU A 40 -6.25 9.97 -10.01
C LEU A 40 -7.72 10.39 -10.13
N ILE A 41 -8.24 11.04 -9.10
CA ILE A 41 -9.63 11.48 -9.02
C ILE A 41 -9.66 12.98 -8.81
N ASN A 42 -10.31 13.71 -9.72
CA ASN A 42 -10.44 15.18 -9.66
C ASN A 42 -9.10 15.90 -9.45
N GLY A 43 -8.06 15.48 -10.18
CA GLY A 43 -6.72 16.06 -10.08
C GLY A 43 -5.92 15.64 -8.84
N SER A 44 -6.50 14.84 -7.94
CA SER A 44 -5.85 14.38 -6.70
C SER A 44 -5.62 12.88 -6.70
N TRP A 45 -4.47 12.45 -6.20
CA TRP A 45 -4.15 11.04 -6.00
C TRP A 45 -4.72 10.54 -4.68
N LYS A 46 -5.56 9.51 -4.74
CA LYS A 46 -6.21 8.95 -3.56
C LYS A 46 -6.03 7.43 -3.50
N THR A 47 -5.96 6.90 -2.28
CA THR A 47 -5.98 5.47 -2.00
C THR A 47 -7.42 5.08 -1.65
N LEU A 48 -8.09 4.35 -2.53
CA LEU A 48 -9.47 3.90 -2.35
C LEU A 48 -9.74 2.64 -3.17
N PRO A 49 -10.80 1.86 -2.83
CA PRO A 49 -11.27 0.75 -3.64
C PRO A 49 -11.64 1.18 -5.08
N GLN A 50 -11.56 0.23 -6.03
CA GLN A 50 -11.90 0.49 -7.45
C GLN A 50 -13.33 1.03 -7.59
N GLU A 51 -14.27 0.48 -6.83
CA GLU A 51 -15.69 0.87 -6.87
C GLU A 51 -15.92 2.34 -6.48
N GLU A 52 -15.28 2.79 -5.40
CA GLU A 52 -15.36 4.19 -4.97
C GLU A 52 -14.73 5.14 -6.01
N ALA A 53 -13.68 4.68 -6.70
CA ALA A 53 -13.01 5.47 -7.72
C ALA A 53 -13.92 5.65 -8.94
N LEU A 54 -14.68 4.61 -9.30
CA LEU A 54 -15.70 4.66 -10.33
C LEU A 54 -16.87 5.57 -9.95
N LYS A 55 -17.40 5.44 -8.73
CA LYS A 55 -18.46 6.35 -8.22
C LYS A 55 -18.01 7.80 -8.30
N ALA A 56 -16.77 8.10 -7.92
CA ALA A 56 -16.23 9.46 -7.99
C ALA A 56 -16.04 9.95 -9.43
N LEU A 57 -15.65 9.07 -10.36
CA LEU A 57 -15.51 9.38 -11.78
C LEU A 57 -16.88 9.68 -12.42
N LEU A 58 -17.90 8.86 -12.13
CA LEU A 58 -19.26 9.01 -12.67
C LEU A 58 -19.93 10.31 -12.22
N LYS A 59 -19.69 10.76 -10.97
CA LYS A 59 -20.20 12.04 -10.44
C LYS A 59 -19.73 13.27 -11.21
N LYS A 60 -18.70 13.17 -12.06
CA LYS A 60 -18.21 14.28 -12.88
C LYS A 60 -19.08 14.52 -14.12
N ASN A 61 -19.90 13.55 -14.51
CA ASN A 61 -20.82 13.73 -15.63
C ASN A 61 -21.87 14.79 -15.28
N LYS A 62 -22.23 15.61 -16.27
CA LYS A 62 -23.31 16.62 -16.13
C LYS A 62 -24.65 15.95 -15.86
N GLN A 63 -24.86 14.78 -16.46
CA GLN A 63 -26.03 13.94 -16.23
C GLN A 63 -25.92 13.26 -14.86
N ARG A 64 -27.02 13.27 -14.08
CA ARG A 64 -27.08 12.60 -12.79
C ARG A 64 -27.23 11.09 -13.00
N LEU A 65 -26.10 10.40 -13.04
CA LEU A 65 -26.05 8.94 -13.20
C LEU A 65 -26.11 8.26 -11.84
N HIS A 66 -26.96 7.24 -11.71
CA HIS A 66 -27.03 6.39 -10.52
C HIS A 66 -26.19 5.14 -10.76
N TYR A 67 -25.12 4.97 -9.98
CA TYR A 67 -24.30 3.76 -10.05
C TYR A 67 -25.04 2.57 -9.42
N GLU A 68 -25.08 1.44 -10.12
CA GLU A 68 -25.65 0.18 -9.62
C GLU A 68 -24.55 -0.80 -9.25
N GLU A 69 -23.75 -1.22 -10.24
CA GLU A 69 -22.74 -2.26 -10.07
C GLU A 69 -21.58 -2.11 -11.07
N THR A 70 -20.47 -2.77 -10.75
CA THR A 70 -19.28 -2.85 -11.59
C THR A 70 -19.24 -4.23 -12.24
N LEU A 71 -19.14 -4.26 -13.56
CA LEU A 71 -19.01 -5.47 -14.36
C LEU A 71 -17.56 -5.60 -14.82
N GLU A 72 -16.90 -6.71 -14.47
CA GLU A 72 -15.51 -6.97 -14.88
C GLU A 72 -15.38 -8.39 -15.46
N HIS A 73 -15.05 -8.49 -16.74
CA HIS A 73 -14.85 -9.77 -17.44
C HIS A 73 -13.69 -9.67 -18.43
N GLN A 74 -12.80 -10.68 -18.44
CA GLN A 74 -11.63 -10.72 -19.34
C GLN A 74 -10.86 -9.39 -19.41
N ARG A 75 -10.61 -8.75 -18.25
CA ARG A 75 -9.94 -7.45 -18.08
C ARG A 75 -10.69 -6.22 -18.64
N LYS A 76 -11.87 -6.39 -19.25
CA LYS A 76 -12.76 -5.28 -19.61
C LYS A 76 -13.56 -4.87 -18.38
N LEU A 77 -13.67 -3.56 -18.17
CA LEU A 77 -14.38 -2.96 -17.05
C LEU A 77 -15.54 -2.14 -17.58
N ALA A 78 -16.71 -2.29 -16.98
CA ALA A 78 -17.89 -1.49 -17.28
C ALA A 78 -18.64 -1.16 -15.99
N ALA A 79 -19.37 -0.05 -16.00
CA ALA A 79 -20.28 0.33 -14.93
C ALA A 79 -21.71 0.21 -15.44
N LYS A 80 -22.53 -0.51 -14.69
CA LYS A 80 -23.98 -0.48 -14.86
C LYS A 80 -24.53 0.69 -14.06
N ILE A 81 -25.32 1.50 -14.73
CA ILE A 81 -25.89 2.73 -14.17
C ILE A 81 -27.38 2.82 -14.52
N SER A 82 -28.12 3.63 -13.78
CA SER A 82 -29.45 4.09 -14.15
C SER A 82 -29.42 5.60 -14.47
N TYR A 83 -30.09 5.98 -15.55
CA TYR A 83 -30.33 7.37 -15.92
C TYR A 83 -31.78 7.54 -16.38
N GLN A 84 -32.51 8.46 -15.73
CA GLN A 84 -33.93 8.68 -15.99
C GLN A 84 -34.80 7.41 -15.86
N GLY A 85 -34.40 6.47 -14.99
CA GLY A 85 -35.10 5.21 -14.77
C GLY A 85 -34.69 4.07 -15.70
N GLU A 86 -33.90 4.34 -16.75
CA GLU A 86 -33.42 3.33 -17.69
C GLU A 86 -32.00 2.85 -17.34
N PRO A 87 -31.72 1.52 -17.44
CA PRO A 87 -30.41 0.97 -17.19
C PRO A 87 -29.48 1.10 -18.40
N PHE A 88 -28.21 1.41 -18.16
CA PHE A 88 -27.17 1.49 -19.17
C PHE A 88 -25.87 0.84 -18.69
N ILE A 89 -25.12 0.27 -19.63
CA ILE A 89 -23.78 -0.28 -19.39
C ILE A 89 -22.76 0.59 -20.10
N ILE A 90 -21.90 1.22 -19.32
CA ILE A 90 -20.86 2.12 -19.85
C ILE A 90 -19.50 1.44 -19.74
N PRO A 91 -18.78 1.23 -20.85
CA PRO A 91 -17.41 0.73 -20.80
C PRO A 91 -16.48 1.77 -20.16
N ILE A 92 -15.55 1.30 -19.35
CA ILE A 92 -14.54 2.12 -18.67
C ILE A 92 -13.16 1.69 -19.15
N GLN A 93 -12.41 2.65 -19.67
CA GLN A 93 -11.02 2.42 -20.04
C GLN A 93 -10.12 2.50 -18.82
N LYS A 94 -9.25 1.51 -18.65
CA LYS A 94 -8.19 1.55 -17.62
C LYS A 94 -6.95 2.18 -18.24
N LYS A 95 -6.40 3.22 -17.60
CA LYS A 95 -5.15 3.86 -18.03
C LYS A 95 -4.11 3.79 -16.91
N GLY A 96 -2.96 3.18 -17.21
CA GLY A 96 -1.80 3.20 -16.32
C GLY A 96 -1.11 4.56 -16.40
N ILE A 97 -0.99 5.26 -15.27
CA ILE A 97 -0.26 6.53 -15.16
C ILE A 97 0.55 6.58 -13.87
N THR A 98 1.70 7.26 -13.90
CA THR A 98 2.61 7.32 -12.75
C THR A 98 2.27 8.50 -11.84
N CYS A 99 2.05 8.25 -10.55
CA CYS A 99 1.83 9.32 -9.58
C CYS A 99 3.13 10.07 -9.25
N PRO A 100 3.07 11.33 -8.77
CA PRO A 100 4.24 12.11 -8.38
C PRO A 100 5.16 11.45 -7.34
N ASN A 101 4.66 10.45 -6.59
CA ASN A 101 5.49 9.69 -5.66
C ASN A 101 6.24 8.55 -6.36
N CYS A 102 5.57 7.83 -7.26
CA CYS A 102 6.19 6.74 -8.04
C CYS A 102 7.09 7.27 -9.15
N SER A 103 6.87 8.50 -9.63
CA SER A 103 7.76 9.13 -10.62
C SER A 103 9.11 9.54 -10.02
N LYS A 104 9.21 9.64 -8.69
CA LYS A 104 10.46 9.92 -7.97
C LYS A 104 11.34 8.68 -7.74
N LYS A 105 11.00 7.53 -8.35
CA LYS A 105 11.85 6.33 -8.36
C LYS A 105 13.26 6.74 -8.82
N GLY A 106 14.26 6.52 -7.96
CA GLY A 106 15.67 6.76 -8.25
C GLY A 106 16.47 7.46 -7.15
N GLN A 107 15.93 8.50 -6.48
CA GLN A 107 16.68 9.25 -5.45
C GLN A 107 15.88 9.60 -4.18
N TYR A 108 14.55 9.56 -4.21
CA TYR A 108 13.74 10.00 -3.06
C TYR A 108 13.49 8.89 -2.05
N TYR A 109 14.04 8.99 -0.84
CA TYR A 109 13.74 8.09 0.27
C TYR A 109 13.30 8.85 1.52
N GLU A 110 12.45 8.20 2.31
CA GLU A 110 12.00 8.66 3.62
C GLU A 110 12.69 7.90 4.76
N ALA A 111 13.19 6.69 4.50
CA ALA A 111 13.87 5.89 5.51
C ALA A 111 15.03 5.07 4.97
N ILE A 112 15.99 4.78 5.85
CA ILE A 112 17.10 3.86 5.62
C ILE A 112 16.96 2.72 6.63
N ILE A 113 16.93 1.47 6.15
CA ILE A 113 17.11 0.29 6.99
C ILE A 113 18.56 -0.15 6.84
N GLN A 114 19.33 -0.01 7.91
CA GLN A 114 20.71 -0.41 8.03
C GLN A 114 20.75 -1.79 8.65
N LEU A 115 21.05 -2.79 7.83
CA LEU A 115 21.30 -4.15 8.26
C LEU A 115 22.78 -4.26 8.60
N ARG A 116 23.10 -4.62 9.83
CA ARG A 116 24.47 -4.92 10.24
C ARG A 116 24.55 -6.36 10.71
N ASP A 117 25.65 -7.02 10.34
CA ASP A 117 25.92 -8.42 10.71
C ASP A 117 24.76 -9.35 10.30
N SER A 118 24.10 -9.04 9.16
CA SER A 118 22.91 -9.72 8.65
C SER A 118 23.22 -10.49 7.37
N ASN A 119 22.51 -11.59 7.14
CA ASN A 119 22.61 -12.42 5.94
C ASN A 119 21.63 -11.96 4.84
N GLU A 120 21.75 -12.54 3.64
CA GLU A 120 20.87 -12.25 2.49
C GLU A 120 19.39 -12.57 2.77
N GLU A 121 19.11 -13.57 3.62
CA GLU A 121 17.76 -13.95 4.03
C GLU A 121 16.96 -12.79 4.63
N VAL A 122 17.61 -11.90 5.39
CA VAL A 122 16.98 -10.69 5.95
C VAL A 122 16.59 -9.72 4.83
N ILE A 123 17.40 -9.61 3.78
CA ILE A 123 17.12 -8.76 2.62
C ILE A 123 15.93 -9.32 1.85
N ASP A 124 15.92 -10.63 1.58
CA ASP A 124 14.84 -11.32 0.87
C ASP A 124 13.51 -11.16 1.60
N PHE A 125 13.52 -11.29 2.93
CA PHE A 125 12.35 -11.04 3.76
C PHE A 125 11.83 -9.59 3.60
N ILE A 126 12.73 -8.60 3.65
CA ILE A 126 12.33 -7.20 3.45
C ILE A 126 11.74 -6.98 2.06
N GLN A 127 12.37 -7.54 1.02
CA GLN A 127 11.89 -7.43 -0.36
C GLN A 127 10.50 -8.06 -0.50
N GLU A 128 10.27 -9.25 0.05
CA GLU A 128 8.97 -9.92 0.06
C GLU A 128 7.89 -9.02 0.69
N LYS A 129 8.17 -8.42 1.86
CA LYS A 129 7.22 -7.53 2.53
C LYS A 129 6.98 -6.23 1.77
N VAL A 130 8.02 -5.64 1.16
CA VAL A 130 7.89 -4.43 0.33
C VAL A 130 7.06 -4.71 -0.92
N ASN A 131 7.30 -5.83 -1.61
CA ASN A 131 6.55 -6.23 -2.81
C ASN A 131 5.05 -6.41 -2.52
N LYS A 132 4.71 -6.88 -1.32
CA LYS A 132 3.32 -6.99 -0.85
C LYS A 132 2.70 -5.66 -0.40
N LYS A 133 3.46 -4.56 -0.36
CA LYS A 133 2.98 -3.24 0.12
C LYS A 133 2.85 -2.22 -1.03
N PRO A 134 1.64 -1.99 -1.56
CA PRO A 134 1.42 -1.00 -2.61
C PRO A 134 1.95 0.40 -2.24
N GLY A 135 2.74 0.98 -3.14
CA GLY A 135 3.27 2.34 -3.01
C GLY A 135 4.49 2.50 -2.11
N VAL A 136 5.04 1.39 -1.60
CA VAL A 136 6.35 1.38 -0.96
C VAL A 136 7.34 0.70 -1.88
N HIS A 137 8.52 1.30 -2.03
CA HIS A 137 9.58 0.81 -2.89
C HIS A 137 10.93 0.92 -2.16
N ILE A 138 11.82 -0.03 -2.45
CA ILE A 138 13.24 0.11 -2.16
C ILE A 138 13.87 0.78 -3.38
N ASN A 139 14.42 1.99 -3.21
CA ASN A 139 15.01 2.73 -4.33
C ASN A 139 16.47 2.38 -4.59
N LYS A 140 17.19 2.02 -3.52
CA LYS A 140 18.61 1.71 -3.54
C LYS A 140 18.87 0.66 -2.47
N ILE A 141 19.70 -0.32 -2.81
CA ILE A 141 20.35 -1.23 -1.87
C ILE A 141 21.84 -0.97 -2.03
N GLU A 142 22.52 -0.66 -0.95
CA GLU A 142 23.93 -0.34 -0.92
C GLU A 142 24.64 -1.30 0.02
N GLN A 143 25.61 -2.06 -0.50
CA GLN A 143 26.45 -2.91 0.32
C GLN A 143 27.51 -2.05 1.03
N VAL A 144 27.70 -2.30 2.32
CA VAL A 144 28.71 -1.66 3.17
C VAL A 144 29.53 -2.73 3.87
N THR A 145 30.67 -2.36 4.47
CA THR A 145 31.62 -3.32 5.06
C THR A 145 30.98 -4.35 5.97
N ASN A 146 30.00 -3.94 6.80
CA ASN A 146 29.36 -4.82 7.79
C ASN A 146 27.88 -5.08 7.49
N GLY A 147 27.44 -5.01 6.23
CA GLY A 147 26.07 -5.35 5.85
C GLY A 147 25.51 -4.49 4.72
N TYR A 148 24.26 -4.02 4.86
CA TYR A 148 23.52 -3.37 3.77
C TYR A 148 22.71 -2.18 4.25
N ASP A 149 22.59 -1.15 3.41
CA ASP A 149 21.71 0.00 3.60
C ASP A 149 20.62 -0.01 2.52
N LEU A 150 19.37 -0.18 2.96
CA LEU A 150 18.19 -0.22 2.10
C LEU A 150 17.43 1.09 2.22
N TYR A 151 17.19 1.77 1.10
CA TYR A 151 16.55 3.08 1.05
C TYR A 151 15.09 2.95 0.64
N LEU A 152 14.16 3.22 1.57
CA LEU A 152 12.72 3.05 1.38
C LEU A 152 11.97 4.37 1.17
N THR A 153 10.94 4.33 0.33
CA THR A 153 10.04 5.48 0.08
C THR A 153 9.03 5.75 1.21
N SER A 154 8.96 4.92 2.26
CA SER A 154 8.01 5.10 3.37
C SER A 154 8.66 4.88 4.73
N SER A 155 8.69 5.95 5.53
CA SER A 155 9.15 5.91 6.92
C SER A 155 8.24 5.10 7.85
N GLN A 156 6.94 5.14 7.62
CA GLN A 156 5.97 4.34 8.38
C GLN A 156 6.22 2.84 8.15
N PHE A 157 6.38 2.43 6.90
CA PHE A 157 6.59 1.02 6.58
C PHE A 157 7.96 0.52 7.06
N ALA A 158 9.00 1.35 6.99
CA ALA A 158 10.31 1.00 7.56
C ALA A 158 10.22 0.70 9.06
N ASN A 159 9.41 1.46 9.82
CA ASN A 159 9.20 1.18 11.25
C ASN A 159 8.47 -0.15 11.49
N THR A 160 7.50 -0.49 10.63
CA THR A 160 6.83 -1.80 10.66
C THR A 160 7.83 -2.92 10.36
N LEU A 161 8.66 -2.76 9.32
CA LEU A 161 9.71 -3.73 8.98
C LEU A 161 10.65 -3.97 10.15
N GLY A 162 11.09 -2.92 10.86
CA GLY A 162 11.93 -3.11 12.04
C GLY A 162 11.29 -3.99 13.13
N LYS A 163 9.97 -3.90 13.35
CA LYS A 163 9.29 -4.80 14.29
C LYS A 163 9.26 -6.24 13.77
N LEU A 164 8.88 -6.41 12.51
CA LEU A 164 8.83 -7.72 11.86
C LEU A 164 10.20 -8.41 11.83
N LEU A 165 11.28 -7.65 11.60
CA LEU A 165 12.65 -8.15 11.65
C LEU A 165 12.99 -8.68 13.03
N GLN A 166 12.69 -7.90 14.07
CA GLN A 166 12.92 -8.30 15.45
C GLN A 166 12.08 -9.52 15.85
N GLU A 167 10.85 -9.64 15.35
CA GLU A 167 9.97 -10.79 15.61
C GLU A 167 10.44 -12.06 14.89
N HIS A 168 10.89 -11.94 13.64
CA HIS A 168 11.23 -13.09 12.80
C HIS A 168 12.68 -13.57 13.01
N PHE A 169 13.62 -12.65 13.12
CA PHE A 169 15.06 -12.96 13.19
C PHE A 169 15.64 -12.73 14.59
N GLY A 170 14.85 -12.22 15.55
CA GLY A 170 15.40 -11.66 16.77
C GLY A 170 16.21 -10.39 16.48
N GLY A 171 17.02 -9.97 17.45
CA GLY A 171 17.97 -8.89 17.31
C GLY A 171 17.53 -7.58 17.96
N THR A 172 18.35 -6.56 17.78
CA THR A 172 18.13 -5.21 18.29
C THR A 172 17.82 -4.25 17.16
N VAL A 173 16.89 -3.33 17.44
CA VAL A 173 16.47 -2.28 16.50
C VAL A 173 16.62 -0.92 17.15
N LYS A 174 17.53 -0.11 16.63
CA LYS A 174 17.70 1.30 17.03
C LYS A 174 17.07 2.20 15.98
N ARG A 175 16.37 3.24 16.41
CA ARG A 175 15.67 4.19 15.53
C ARG A 175 16.18 5.60 15.80
N SER A 176 16.46 6.34 14.75
CA SER A 176 16.73 7.77 14.82
C SER A 176 15.97 8.50 13.72
N ARG A 177 15.74 9.80 13.93
CA ARG A 177 14.99 10.65 13.00
C ARG A 177 15.72 11.97 12.87
N ARG A 178 15.99 12.38 11.64
CA ARG A 178 16.65 13.67 11.33
C ARG A 178 15.72 14.53 10.47
N LEU A 179 15.67 15.81 10.77
CA LEU A 179 15.04 16.81 9.91
C LEU A 179 15.78 16.83 8.57
N TYR A 180 15.07 16.59 7.46
CA TYR A 180 15.66 16.67 6.14
C TYR A 180 15.42 18.03 5.50
N THR A 181 14.15 18.42 5.37
CA THR A 181 13.78 19.72 4.80
C THR A 181 12.38 20.13 5.24
N LYS A 182 11.96 21.35 4.91
CA LYS A 182 10.58 21.80 5.09
C LYS A 182 9.97 22.00 3.70
N ASN A 183 8.81 21.42 3.47
CA ASN A 183 8.09 21.63 2.23
C ASN A 183 7.64 23.10 2.17
N HIS A 184 8.23 23.89 1.27
CA HIS A 184 7.98 25.34 1.18
C HIS A 184 6.53 25.69 0.83
N LEU A 185 5.81 24.81 0.12
CA LEU A 185 4.42 25.05 -0.27
C LEU A 185 3.42 24.71 0.84
N THR A 186 3.67 23.63 1.59
CA THR A 186 2.73 23.13 2.61
C THR A 186 3.18 23.45 4.04
N SER A 187 4.36 24.04 4.21
CA SER A 187 5.06 24.23 5.48
C SER A 187 5.28 22.95 6.30
N LYS A 188 5.05 21.77 5.72
CA LYS A 188 5.22 20.48 6.41
C LYS A 188 6.68 20.09 6.50
N THR A 189 7.10 19.70 7.70
CA THR A 189 8.45 19.23 7.98
C THR A 189 8.66 17.81 7.48
N ILE A 190 9.63 17.62 6.59
CA ILE A 190 10.01 16.32 6.01
C ILE A 190 11.19 15.78 6.81
N TYR A 191 11.02 14.58 7.37
CA TYR A 191 12.06 13.90 8.13
C TYR A 191 12.54 12.66 7.38
N ARG A 192 13.79 12.28 7.65
CA ARG A 192 14.34 10.97 7.28
C ARG A 192 14.53 10.13 8.54
N THR A 193 14.09 8.89 8.47
CA THR A 193 14.20 7.91 9.56
C THR A 193 15.32 6.93 9.26
N THR A 194 16.21 6.68 10.22
CA THR A 194 17.18 5.61 10.13
C THR A 194 16.80 4.51 11.11
N LEU A 195 16.76 3.27 10.63
CA LEU A 195 16.52 2.08 11.41
C LEU A 195 17.72 1.16 11.31
N LEU A 196 18.40 0.94 12.42
CA LEU A 196 19.54 0.03 12.50
C LEU A 196 19.09 -1.30 13.09
N PHE A 197 19.30 -2.37 12.35
CA PHE A 197 19.01 -3.75 12.76
C PHE A 197 20.32 -4.53 12.92
N ARG A 198 20.43 -5.25 14.04
CA ARG A 198 21.47 -6.25 14.28
C ARG A 198 20.83 -7.53 14.81
N PRO A 199 20.99 -8.68 14.15
CA PRO A 199 20.52 -9.95 14.70
C PRO A 199 21.29 -10.29 15.99
N HIS A 200 20.72 -11.15 16.83
CA HIS A 200 21.47 -11.69 17.96
C HIS A 200 22.54 -12.68 17.46
N PRO A 201 23.66 -12.84 18.17
CA PRO A 201 24.71 -13.80 17.79
C PRO A 201 24.34 -15.27 18.07
N TYR A 202 23.08 -15.54 18.43
CA TYR A 202 22.57 -16.86 18.79
C TYR A 202 21.18 -17.10 18.19
N LYS A 203 20.86 -18.37 17.96
CA LYS A 203 19.60 -18.89 17.42
C LYS A 203 18.87 -19.71 18.48
N ILE A 204 17.63 -20.08 18.19
CA ILE A 204 16.87 -21.02 19.03
C ILE A 204 17.59 -22.37 19.02
N GLY A 205 17.75 -22.98 20.19
CA GLY A 205 18.47 -24.23 20.41
C GLY A 205 19.96 -24.04 20.76
N ASP A 206 20.51 -22.84 20.60
CA ASP A 206 21.90 -22.58 20.98
C ASP A 206 22.06 -22.61 22.51
N HIS A 207 23.22 -23.07 22.97
CA HIS A 207 23.60 -23.04 24.37
C HIS A 207 24.55 -21.86 24.62
N ILE A 208 24.10 -20.89 25.40
CA ILE A 208 24.86 -19.69 25.72
C ILE A 208 25.16 -19.59 27.21
N GLU A 209 26.27 -18.93 27.55
CA GLU A 209 26.67 -18.73 28.94
C GLU A 209 26.25 -17.33 29.43
N ILE A 210 25.45 -17.30 30.50
CA ILE A 210 24.97 -16.05 31.11
C ILE A 210 25.31 -16.08 32.60
N LYS A 211 26.24 -15.23 33.03
CA LYS A 211 26.66 -15.11 34.44
C LYS A 211 27.03 -16.48 35.07
N GLY A 212 27.78 -17.31 34.34
CA GLY A 212 28.22 -18.64 34.78
C GLY A 212 27.15 -19.75 34.69
N LYS A 213 26.02 -19.48 34.02
CA LYS A 213 24.93 -20.44 33.81
C LYS A 213 24.79 -20.76 32.33
N THR A 214 24.74 -22.05 32.00
CA THR A 214 24.42 -22.52 30.65
C THR A 214 22.91 -22.45 30.43
N VAL A 215 22.50 -21.70 29.41
CA VAL A 215 21.12 -21.42 29.05
C VAL A 215 20.90 -21.85 27.61
N GLU A 216 19.93 -22.73 27.39
CA GLU A 216 19.44 -23.06 26.05
C GLU A 216 18.48 -21.97 25.57
N VAL A 217 18.70 -21.40 24.40
CA VAL A 217 17.85 -20.36 23.82
C VAL A 217 16.54 -20.98 23.35
N THR A 218 15.41 -20.57 23.93
CA THR A 218 14.08 -21.13 23.59
C THR A 218 13.23 -20.17 22.79
N GLN A 219 13.47 -18.86 22.88
CA GLN A 219 12.67 -17.85 22.20
C GLN A 219 13.51 -16.65 21.79
N LEU A 220 13.37 -16.23 20.53
CA LEU A 220 13.91 -14.97 20.00
C LEU A 220 12.88 -13.84 20.09
N GLY A 221 13.32 -12.61 19.85
CA GLY A 221 12.47 -11.44 19.82
C GLY A 221 13.11 -10.23 20.47
N LYS A 222 12.27 -9.26 20.87
CA LYS A 222 12.73 -8.07 21.61
C LYS A 222 13.30 -8.40 22.99
N LYS A 223 12.78 -9.44 23.64
CA LYS A 223 13.24 -9.94 24.93
C LYS A 223 13.49 -11.45 24.79
N PRO A 224 14.67 -11.85 24.28
CA PRO A 224 14.99 -13.25 24.10
C PRO A 224 14.97 -13.98 25.45
N GLN A 225 14.53 -15.23 25.41
CA GLN A 225 14.40 -16.09 26.59
C GLN A 225 15.13 -17.41 26.36
N GLY A 226 15.54 -18.02 27.46
CA GLY A 226 16.08 -19.35 27.45
C GLY A 226 15.76 -20.12 28.72
N LYS A 227 16.20 -21.37 28.76
CA LYS A 227 16.04 -22.29 29.87
C LYS A 227 17.41 -22.64 30.44
N GLU A 228 17.61 -22.39 31.74
CA GLU A 228 18.83 -22.81 32.43
C GLU A 228 18.87 -24.35 32.49
N LEU A 229 19.94 -24.97 31.99
CA LEU A 229 20.03 -26.43 31.88
C LEU A 229 20.01 -27.13 33.25
N LYS A 230 20.65 -26.55 34.28
CA LYS A 230 20.76 -27.17 35.60
C LYS A 230 19.46 -27.15 36.41
N THR A 231 18.68 -26.08 36.28
CA THR A 231 17.50 -25.82 37.13
C THR A 231 16.17 -25.92 36.37
N GLY A 232 16.22 -25.92 35.04
CA GLY A 232 15.06 -25.83 34.16
C GLY A 232 14.34 -24.48 34.21
N LYS A 233 14.85 -23.48 34.96
CA LYS A 233 14.19 -22.19 35.11
C LYS A 233 14.28 -21.37 33.83
N LYS A 234 13.18 -20.69 33.49
CA LYS A 234 13.15 -19.69 32.40
C LYS A 234 13.93 -18.46 32.83
N VAL A 235 14.79 -17.96 31.96
CA VAL A 235 15.59 -16.76 32.18
C VAL A 235 15.54 -15.86 30.96
N PHE A 236 15.62 -14.55 31.20
CA PHE A 236 15.80 -13.57 30.13
C PHE A 236 17.26 -13.52 29.70
N ILE A 237 17.47 -13.50 28.39
CA ILE A 237 18.80 -13.33 27.81
C ILE A 237 19.03 -11.82 27.68
N PRO A 238 20.09 -11.26 28.30
CA PRO A 238 20.42 -9.85 28.16
C PRO A 238 20.68 -9.49 26.69
N THR A 239 20.17 -8.33 26.27
CA THR A 239 20.40 -7.80 24.92
C THR A 239 21.27 -6.54 25.05
N THR A 240 22.26 -6.41 24.16
CA THR A 240 23.25 -5.33 24.12
C THR A 240 22.79 -4.13 23.30
#